data_AF-A0A0J7YVF8-F1
#
_entry.id   AF-A0A0J7YVF8-F1
#
_cell.length_a   1.000
_cell.length_b   1.000
_cell.length_c   1.000
_cell.angle_alpha   90.00
_cell.angle_beta   90.00
_cell.angle_gamma   90.00
#
_symmetry.space_group_name_H-M   'P 1'
#
loop_
_entity.id
_entity.type
_entity.pdbx_description
1 polymer ?
#
loop_
_entity_poly.entity_id
_entity_poly.type
_entity_poly.pdbx_seq_one_letter_code
_entity_poly.pdbx_strand_id
1 'polypeptide(L)'
;MAATLTANAPARPRKLLASRRTRVGILYALPVVVYLLLLFVYPIFSTLLLSLKDADGSFTLHWYADALTGVNLSVLFTTLRISAETAVLSLVFGFVLAQAICRLKPIWAGLAMLVVVVPHFVSALVRTYGWIIMLGDKGLVNETLTAMSVPGAPFPLLYNELGVVIGTTSMMLPYTVLLLYGVMRGVDRRLLAAASSMGAGKVTIFR
;
A
#
# COMPACT_ATOMS: atom_id res chain seq x y z
N MET A 1 -30.84 -52.55 7.31
CA MET A 1 -29.48 -52.81 7.85
C MET A 1 -28.66 -51.56 7.57
N ALA A 2 -28.57 -50.67 8.56
CA ALA A 2 -28.14 -49.28 8.40
C ALA A 2 -26.61 -49.14 8.48
N ALA A 3 -26.02 -48.48 7.50
CA ALA A 3 -24.62 -48.09 7.50
C ALA A 3 -24.44 -46.85 8.40
N THR A 4 -23.73 -47.03 9.50
CA THR A 4 -23.45 -46.02 10.52
C THR A 4 -22.42 -45.02 10.01
N LEU A 5 -22.86 -43.76 9.86
CA LEU A 5 -22.05 -42.57 9.65
C LEU A 5 -21.01 -42.44 10.78
N THR A 6 -19.72 -42.57 10.47
CA THR A 6 -18.64 -42.15 11.37
C THR A 6 -18.52 -40.62 11.32
N ALA A 7 -19.24 -39.97 12.24
CA ALA A 7 -19.14 -38.55 12.48
C ALA A 7 -17.69 -38.17 12.85
N ASN A 8 -17.09 -37.34 12.01
CA ASN A 8 -15.80 -36.69 12.26
C ASN A 8 -15.96 -35.74 13.46
N ALA A 9 -15.37 -36.07 14.60
CA ALA A 9 -15.45 -35.27 15.82
C ALA A 9 -14.71 -33.92 15.63
N PRO A 10 -15.27 -32.78 16.09
CA PRO A 10 -14.59 -31.50 15.96
C PRO A 10 -13.35 -31.44 16.86
N ALA A 11 -12.21 -31.04 16.29
CA ALA A 11 -10.95 -30.84 17.01
C ALA A 11 -11.13 -29.79 18.12
N ARG A 12 -10.93 -30.20 19.38
CA ARG A 12 -11.02 -29.29 20.56
C ARG A 12 -9.92 -28.20 20.49
N PRO A 13 -10.23 -26.93 20.83
CA PRO A 13 -9.22 -25.88 20.89
C PRO A 13 -8.24 -26.18 22.02
N ARG A 14 -6.99 -26.47 21.65
CA ARG A 14 -5.89 -26.75 22.56
C ARG A 14 -5.64 -25.48 23.38
N LYS A 15 -5.84 -25.51 24.70
CA LYS A 15 -5.51 -24.41 25.64
C LYS A 15 -3.98 -24.16 25.65
N LEU A 16 -3.48 -23.46 24.63
CA LEU A 16 -2.06 -23.16 24.38
C LEU A 16 -1.41 -22.25 25.46
N LEU A 17 -2.23 -21.57 26.26
CA LEU A 17 -1.80 -20.64 27.30
C LEU A 17 -1.47 -21.30 28.66
N ALA A 18 -1.67 -22.61 28.80
CA ALA A 18 -1.48 -23.31 30.08
C ALA A 18 -0.09 -23.95 30.27
N SER A 19 0.80 -23.90 29.27
CA SER A 19 2.14 -24.49 29.38
C SER A 19 3.11 -23.59 30.13
N ARG A 20 3.88 -24.15 31.07
CA ARG A 20 4.96 -23.47 31.82
C ARG A 20 5.96 -22.78 30.91
N ARG A 21 6.18 -23.32 29.70
CA ARG A 21 7.04 -22.75 28.65
C ARG A 21 6.49 -21.44 28.07
N THR A 22 5.16 -21.32 27.94
CA THR A 22 4.48 -20.10 27.48
C THR A 22 4.56 -19.00 28.54
N ARG A 23 4.42 -19.34 29.83
CA ARG A 23 4.53 -18.36 30.94
C ARG A 23 5.93 -17.78 31.08
N VAL A 24 6.96 -18.63 30.97
CA VAL A 24 8.37 -18.19 30.99
C VAL A 24 8.69 -17.33 29.75
N GLY A 25 8.17 -17.70 28.57
CA GLY A 25 8.30 -16.88 27.36
C GLY A 25 7.65 -15.50 27.49
N ILE A 26 6.44 -15.42 28.07
CA ILE A 26 5.76 -14.15 28.33
C ILE A 26 6.55 -13.30 29.34
N LEU A 27 7.11 -13.91 30.38
CA LEU A 27 7.89 -13.18 31.39
C LEU A 27 9.15 -12.53 30.80
N TYR A 28 9.85 -13.21 29.89
CA TYR A 28 11.01 -12.63 29.18
C TYR A 28 10.61 -11.63 28.09
N ALA A 29 9.44 -11.78 27.47
CA ALA A 29 8.91 -10.81 26.52
C ALA A 29 8.37 -9.54 27.21
N LEU A 30 7.96 -9.64 28.48
CA LEU A 30 7.35 -8.55 29.24
C LEU A 30 8.17 -7.25 29.23
N PRO A 31 9.48 -7.22 29.56
CA PRO A 31 10.25 -5.97 29.55
C PRO A 31 10.32 -5.33 28.16
N VAL A 32 10.42 -6.13 27.09
CA VAL A 32 10.44 -5.63 25.71
C VAL A 32 9.08 -5.04 25.33
N VAL A 33 7.99 -5.73 25.68
CA VAL A 33 6.64 -5.25 25.40
C VAL A 33 6.34 -3.97 26.18
N VAL A 34 6.69 -3.91 27.47
CA VAL A 34 6.52 -2.71 28.29
C VAL A 34 7.35 -1.55 27.74
N TYR A 35 8.59 -1.81 27.35
CA TYR A 35 9.44 -0.79 26.72
C TYR A 35 8.83 -0.26 25.42
N LEU A 36 8.38 -1.14 24.52
CA LEU A 36 7.74 -0.73 23.27
C LEU A 36 6.43 0.02 23.51
N LEU A 37 5.63 -0.42 24.47
CA LEU A 37 4.40 0.28 24.84
C LEU A 37 4.71 1.67 25.38
N LEU A 38 5.65 1.80 26.31
CA LEU A 38 6.04 3.11 26.82
C LEU A 38 6.59 4.00 25.70
N LEU A 39 7.45 3.48 24.84
CA LEU A 39 8.07 4.27 23.78
C LEU A 39 7.06 4.76 22.72
N PHE A 40 6.07 3.93 22.34
CA PHE A 40 5.08 4.30 21.31
C PHE A 40 3.80 4.90 21.87
N VAL A 41 3.24 4.33 22.93
CA VAL A 41 1.95 4.77 23.49
C VAL A 41 2.11 6.11 24.20
N TYR A 42 3.22 6.34 24.91
CA TYR A 42 3.44 7.61 25.60
C TYR A 42 3.38 8.84 24.67
N PRO A 43 4.14 8.93 23.56
CA PRO A 43 4.09 10.10 22.68
C PRO A 43 2.74 10.24 21.96
N ILE A 44 2.08 9.14 21.61
CA ILE A 44 0.73 9.19 21.00
C ILE A 44 -0.26 9.77 22.02
N PHE A 45 -0.23 9.28 23.25
CA PHE A 45 -1.13 9.73 24.30
C PHE A 45 -0.84 11.17 24.72
N SER A 46 0.44 11.56 24.82
CA SER A 46 0.82 12.95 25.14
C SER A 46 0.39 13.92 24.04
N THR A 47 0.55 13.54 22.77
CA THR A 47 0.09 14.35 21.62
C THR A 47 -1.43 14.45 21.59
N LEU A 48 -2.14 13.37 21.92
CA LEU A 48 -3.60 13.39 22.03
C LEU A 48 -4.06 14.33 23.15
N LEU A 49 -3.43 14.25 24.33
CA LEU A 49 -3.73 15.17 25.43
C LEU A 49 -3.40 16.62 25.07
N LEU A 50 -2.33 16.85 24.30
CA LEU A 50 -1.97 18.17 23.80
C LEU A 50 -3.01 18.70 22.80
N SER A 51 -3.55 17.86 21.93
CA SER A 51 -4.59 18.26 20.96
C SER A 51 -5.92 18.68 21.60
N LEU A 52 -6.15 18.27 22.85
CA LEU A 52 -7.35 18.62 23.63
C LEU A 52 -7.12 19.82 24.57
N LYS A 53 -5.89 20.33 24.66
CA LYS A 53 -5.53 21.44 25.54
C LYS A 53 -5.28 22.70 24.74
N ASP A 54 -5.80 23.82 25.24
CA ASP A 54 -5.48 25.14 24.70
C ASP A 54 -4.18 25.69 25.30
N ALA A 55 -3.69 26.82 24.79
CA ALA A 55 -2.48 27.50 25.29
C ALA A 55 -2.54 27.77 26.81
N ASP A 56 -3.75 27.96 27.36
CA ASP A 56 -3.99 28.23 28.78
C ASP A 56 -4.19 26.95 29.63
N GLY A 57 -4.09 25.76 29.02
CA GLY A 57 -4.26 24.47 29.70
C GLY A 57 -5.71 24.03 29.95
N SER A 58 -6.69 24.80 29.48
CA SER A 58 -8.10 24.42 29.46
C SER A 58 -8.38 23.33 28.42
N PHE A 59 -9.40 22.50 28.66
CA PHE A 59 -9.84 21.53 27.65
C PHE A 59 -10.65 22.23 26.57
N THR A 60 -10.22 22.13 25.32
CA THR A 60 -10.88 22.73 24.15
C THR A 60 -11.07 21.73 23.02
N LEU A 61 -12.15 21.89 22.27
CA LEU A 61 -12.42 21.16 21.03
C LEU A 61 -12.29 22.06 19.79
N HIS A 62 -11.87 23.31 19.96
CA HIS A 62 -11.81 24.29 18.88
C HIS A 62 -10.90 23.84 17.73
N TRP A 63 -9.75 23.22 18.02
CA TRP A 63 -8.84 22.67 17.01
C TRP A 63 -9.51 21.63 16.10
N TYR A 64 -10.46 20.85 16.62
CA TYR A 64 -11.22 19.89 15.82
C TYR A 64 -12.30 20.56 14.97
N ALA A 65 -12.95 21.60 15.49
CA ALA A 65 -13.90 22.42 14.72
C ALA A 65 -13.18 23.16 13.57
N ASP A 66 -11.98 23.68 13.84
CA ASP A 66 -11.14 24.37 12.85
C ASP A 66 -10.54 23.41 11.82
N ALA A 67 -10.21 22.18 12.21
CA ALA A 67 -9.78 21.13 11.30
C ALA A 67 -10.86 20.78 10.26
N LEU A 68 -12.14 20.93 10.63
CA LEU A 68 -13.28 20.62 9.77
C LEU A 68 -13.88 21.84 9.07
N THR A 69 -13.26 23.02 9.16
CA THR A 69 -13.75 24.25 8.53
C THR A 69 -12.69 24.91 7.64
N GLY A 70 -13.16 25.77 6.73
CA GLY A 70 -12.31 26.61 5.88
C GLY A 70 -11.30 25.85 5.02
N VAL A 71 -10.05 26.31 5.05
CA VAL A 71 -8.93 25.80 4.22
C VAL A 71 -8.49 24.40 4.62
N ASN A 72 -8.62 24.02 5.90
CA ASN A 72 -8.23 22.69 6.36
C ASN A 72 -9.09 21.60 5.71
N LEU A 73 -10.40 21.87 5.58
CA LEU A 73 -11.33 20.96 4.92
C LEU A 73 -11.02 20.81 3.42
N SER A 74 -10.64 21.89 2.73
CA SER A 74 -10.28 21.81 1.30
C SER A 74 -8.97 21.07 1.06
N VAL A 75 -7.98 21.24 1.94
CA VAL A 75 -6.73 20.46 1.92
C VAL A 75 -7.01 18.98 2.20
N LEU A 76 -7.93 18.68 3.13
CA LEU A 76 -8.35 17.31 3.41
C LEU A 76 -8.97 16.65 2.17
N PHE A 77 -9.91 17.32 1.50
CA PHE A 77 -10.53 16.80 0.28
C PHE A 77 -9.53 16.64 -0.86
N THR A 78 -8.64 17.61 -1.05
CA THR A 78 -7.54 17.51 -2.02
C THR A 78 -6.66 16.28 -1.74
N THR A 79 -6.27 16.07 -0.47
CA THR A 79 -5.46 14.93 -0.07
C THR A 79 -6.17 13.60 -0.28
N LEU A 80 -7.45 13.52 0.07
CA LEU A 80 -8.28 12.32 -0.14
C LEU A 80 -8.42 12.01 -1.63
N ARG A 81 -8.65 13.04 -2.45
CA ARG A 81 -8.75 12.91 -3.91
C ARG A 81 -7.43 12.41 -4.51
N ILE A 82 -6.31 13.06 -4.20
CA ILE A 82 -4.97 12.64 -4.66
C ILE A 82 -4.69 11.20 -4.23
N SER A 83 -4.97 10.86 -2.97
CA SER A 83 -4.74 9.50 -2.46
C SER A 83 -5.62 8.46 -3.18
N ALA A 84 -6.86 8.79 -3.51
CA ALA A 84 -7.75 7.93 -4.28
C ALA A 84 -7.26 7.77 -5.73
N GLU A 85 -6.86 8.86 -6.41
CA GLU A 85 -6.28 8.82 -7.75
C GLU A 85 -5.01 7.96 -7.78
N THR A 86 -4.09 8.18 -6.82
CA THR A 86 -2.88 7.38 -6.65
C THR A 86 -3.18 5.91 -6.35
N ALA A 87 -4.18 5.60 -5.52
CA ALA A 87 -4.59 4.23 -5.24
C ALA A 87 -5.11 3.52 -6.50
N VAL A 88 -5.95 4.20 -7.29
CA VAL A 88 -6.48 3.64 -8.54
C VAL A 88 -5.35 3.43 -9.56
N LEU A 89 -4.49 4.43 -9.76
CA LEU A 89 -3.39 4.34 -10.72
C LEU A 89 -2.38 3.25 -10.32
N SER A 90 -1.96 3.23 -9.06
CA SER A 90 -1.03 2.20 -8.56
C SER A 90 -1.63 0.79 -8.61
N LEU A 91 -2.94 0.66 -8.36
CA LEU A 91 -3.65 -0.61 -8.52
C LEU A 91 -3.66 -1.05 -9.99
N VAL A 92 -4.03 -0.16 -10.93
CA VAL A 92 -4.11 -0.50 -12.35
C VAL A 92 -2.73 -0.89 -12.90
N PHE A 93 -1.72 -0.05 -12.71
CA PHE A 93 -0.36 -0.32 -13.19
C PHE A 93 0.27 -1.50 -12.46
N GLY A 94 0.10 -1.57 -11.13
CA GLY A 94 0.61 -2.67 -10.32
C GLY A 94 -0.02 -4.00 -10.69
N PHE A 95 -1.31 -4.01 -11.02
CA PHE A 95 -2.04 -5.17 -11.50
C PHE A 95 -1.52 -5.66 -12.84
N VAL A 96 -1.37 -4.77 -13.81
CA VAL A 96 -0.82 -5.10 -15.14
C VAL A 96 0.59 -5.69 -14.98
N LEU A 97 1.42 -5.06 -14.16
CA LEU A 97 2.79 -5.49 -13.94
C LEU A 97 2.86 -6.84 -13.20
N ALA A 98 2.10 -7.01 -12.11
CA ALA A 98 2.05 -8.27 -11.36
C ALA A 98 1.56 -9.43 -12.24
N GLN A 99 0.53 -9.20 -13.07
CA GLN A 99 0.01 -10.19 -13.99
C GLN A 99 1.03 -10.57 -15.07
N ALA A 100 1.83 -9.60 -15.56
CA ALA A 100 2.93 -9.89 -16.46
C ALA A 100 4.02 -10.73 -15.79
N ILE A 101 4.40 -10.39 -14.55
CA ILE A 101 5.42 -11.11 -13.77
C ILE A 101 4.97 -12.55 -13.46
N CYS A 102 3.69 -12.76 -13.12
CA CYS A 102 3.14 -14.09 -12.82
C CYS A 102 3.20 -15.06 -14.01
N ARG A 103 3.32 -14.57 -15.25
CA ARG A 103 3.45 -15.40 -16.46
C ARG A 103 4.90 -15.82 -16.76
N LEU A 104 5.88 -15.19 -16.13
CA LEU A 104 7.30 -15.50 -16.34
C LEU A 104 7.71 -16.83 -15.68
N LYS A 105 8.84 -17.40 -16.12
CA LYS A 105 9.46 -18.54 -15.42
C LYS A 105 9.94 -18.08 -14.03
N PRO A 106 10.07 -18.99 -13.05
CA PRO A 106 10.35 -18.62 -11.65
C PRO A 106 11.57 -17.70 -11.45
N ILE A 107 12.66 -17.94 -12.19
CA ILE A 107 13.87 -17.12 -12.12
C ILE A 107 13.64 -15.70 -12.63
N TRP A 108 12.98 -15.56 -13.78
CA TRP A 108 12.66 -14.26 -14.40
C TRP A 108 11.62 -13.49 -13.60
N ALA A 109 10.66 -14.18 -12.98
CA ALA A 109 9.71 -13.57 -12.05
C ALA A 109 10.41 -12.99 -10.81
N GLY A 110 11.39 -13.72 -10.27
CA GLY A 110 12.24 -13.25 -9.17
C GLY A 110 13.07 -12.03 -9.54
N LEU A 111 13.73 -12.04 -10.70
CA LEU A 111 14.49 -10.88 -11.21
C LEU A 111 13.57 -9.67 -11.47
N ALA A 112 12.40 -9.86 -12.08
CA ALA A 112 11.47 -8.77 -12.33
C ALA A 112 10.98 -8.14 -11.02
N MET A 113 10.65 -8.94 -10.00
CA MET A 113 10.33 -8.41 -8.67
C MET A 113 11.51 -7.68 -8.04
N LEU A 114 12.74 -8.19 -8.19
CA LEU A 114 13.94 -7.50 -7.71
C LEU A 114 14.07 -6.12 -8.35
N VAL A 115 13.92 -6.01 -9.67
CA VAL A 115 13.98 -4.73 -10.41
C VAL A 115 12.90 -3.75 -9.93
N VAL A 116 11.72 -4.24 -9.53
CA VAL A 116 10.64 -3.40 -9.00
C VAL A 116 10.91 -2.96 -7.56
N VAL A 117 11.41 -3.86 -6.71
CA VAL A 117 11.53 -3.64 -5.26
C VAL A 117 12.85 -2.94 -4.90
N VAL A 118 13.95 -3.19 -5.59
CA VAL A 118 15.26 -2.55 -5.33
C VAL A 118 15.19 -1.01 -5.35
N PRO A 119 14.61 -0.34 -6.36
CA PRO A 119 14.55 1.12 -6.37
C PRO A 119 13.68 1.70 -5.25
N HIS A 120 12.83 0.89 -4.63
CA HIS A 120 12.00 1.32 -3.52
C HIS A 120 12.80 1.68 -2.26
N PHE A 121 13.92 0.99 -2.05
CA PHE A 121 14.84 1.24 -0.92
C PHE A 121 15.75 2.45 -1.13
N VAL A 122 15.70 3.08 -2.30
CA VAL A 122 16.42 4.33 -2.56
C VAL A 122 15.80 5.46 -1.73
N SER A 123 16.65 6.34 -1.19
CA SER A 123 16.22 7.50 -0.41
C SER A 123 15.12 8.29 -1.10
N ALA A 124 14.11 8.69 -0.34
CA ALA A 124 13.01 9.51 -0.84
C ALA A 124 13.51 10.78 -1.54
N LEU A 125 14.56 11.42 -1.01
CA LEU A 125 15.13 12.64 -1.60
C LEU A 125 15.68 12.42 -3.01
N VAL A 126 16.40 11.33 -3.25
CA VAL A 126 16.97 11.01 -4.57
C VAL A 126 15.85 10.82 -5.59
N ARG A 127 14.78 10.11 -5.21
CA ARG A 127 13.61 9.93 -6.07
C ARG A 127 12.90 11.25 -6.36
N THR A 128 12.76 12.12 -5.36
CA THR A 128 12.18 13.46 -5.53
C THR A 128 12.99 14.28 -6.53
N TYR A 129 14.32 14.31 -6.43
CA TYR A 129 15.15 15.01 -7.41
C TYR A 129 15.06 14.42 -8.81
N GLY A 130 14.99 13.09 -8.94
CA GLY A 130 14.76 12.44 -10.23
C GLY A 130 13.46 12.91 -10.90
N TRP A 131 12.36 12.98 -10.13
CA TRP A 131 11.09 13.49 -10.63
C TRP A 131 11.11 14.99 -10.92
N ILE A 132 11.81 15.80 -10.10
CA ILE A 132 12.00 17.23 -10.37
C ILE A 132 12.70 17.43 -11.73
N ILE A 133 13.75 16.66 -12.00
CA ILE A 133 14.48 16.73 -13.27
C ILE A 133 13.62 16.25 -14.44
N MET A 134 12.85 15.16 -14.28
CA MET A 134 12.01 14.63 -15.36
C MET A 134 10.80 15.51 -15.69
N LEU A 135 10.15 16.09 -14.68
CA LEU A 135 8.90 16.86 -14.79
C LEU A 135 9.13 18.38 -14.85
N GLY A 136 10.38 18.84 -14.75
CA GLY A 136 10.70 20.25 -14.93
C GLY A 136 10.34 20.75 -16.33
N ASP A 137 10.33 22.08 -16.51
CA ASP A 137 9.97 22.71 -17.79
C ASP A 137 10.90 22.30 -18.94
N LYS A 138 12.17 22.01 -18.62
CA LYS A 138 13.19 21.45 -19.53
C LYS A 138 13.48 19.97 -19.24
N GLY A 139 12.55 19.27 -18.61
CA GLY A 139 12.68 17.86 -18.32
C GLY A 139 12.34 16.98 -19.53
N LEU A 140 12.71 15.70 -19.45
CA LEU A 140 12.50 14.73 -20.53
C LEU A 140 11.03 14.69 -21.00
N VAL A 141 10.07 14.83 -20.09
CA VAL A 141 8.64 14.79 -20.43
C VAL A 141 8.23 16.00 -21.28
N ASN A 142 8.62 17.21 -20.88
CA ASN A 142 8.28 18.42 -21.63
C ASN A 142 9.06 18.53 -22.95
N GLU A 143 10.33 18.11 -22.98
CA GLU A 143 11.13 18.08 -24.21
C GLU A 143 10.53 17.11 -25.24
N THR A 144 10.10 15.92 -24.81
CA THR A 144 9.45 14.96 -25.71
C THR A 144 8.09 15.46 -26.22
N LEU A 145 7.28 16.10 -25.37
CA LEU A 145 6.01 16.75 -25.78
C LEU A 145 6.25 17.88 -26.80
N THR A 146 7.29 18.68 -26.58
CA THR A 146 7.69 19.76 -27.49
C THR A 146 8.19 19.19 -28.82
N ALA A 147 9.00 18.13 -28.80
CA ALA A 147 9.48 17.44 -30.01
C ALA A 147 8.33 16.83 -30.83
N MET A 148 7.27 16.35 -30.16
CA MET A 148 6.05 15.87 -30.81
C MET A 148 5.13 17.01 -31.28
N SER A 149 5.53 18.27 -31.13
CA SER A 149 4.76 19.47 -31.50
C SER A 149 3.36 19.51 -30.86
N VAL A 150 3.26 19.05 -29.60
CA VAL A 150 2.00 19.09 -28.86
C VAL A 150 1.61 20.55 -28.56
N PRO A 151 0.41 21.00 -28.95
CA PRO A 151 -0.02 22.37 -28.69
C PRO A 151 -0.06 22.67 -27.18
N GLY A 152 0.55 23.78 -26.76
CA GLY A 152 0.57 24.21 -25.36
C GLY A 152 1.75 23.69 -24.52
N ALA A 153 2.68 22.92 -25.10
CA ALA A 153 3.94 22.58 -24.44
C ALA A 153 4.90 23.80 -24.40
N PRO A 154 5.71 23.96 -23.34
CA PRO A 154 5.82 23.09 -22.16
C PRO A 154 4.68 23.29 -21.14
N PHE A 155 4.25 22.21 -20.51
CA PHE A 155 3.24 22.26 -19.45
C PHE A 155 3.91 22.40 -18.07
N PRO A 156 3.31 23.16 -17.13
CA PRO A 156 3.85 23.29 -15.78
C PRO A 156 3.54 22.02 -14.97
N LEU A 157 4.31 20.95 -15.19
CA LEU A 157 4.14 19.63 -14.55
C LEU A 157 4.75 19.53 -13.14
N LEU A 158 5.62 20.47 -12.79
CA LEU A 158 6.28 20.56 -11.50
C LEU A 158 5.51 21.49 -10.56
N TYR A 159 5.52 21.18 -9.25
CA TYR A 159 4.82 21.95 -8.20
C TYR A 159 3.29 22.05 -8.37
N ASN A 160 2.69 21.06 -9.01
CA ASN A 160 1.25 20.95 -9.19
C ASN A 160 0.73 19.59 -8.69
N GLU A 161 -0.59 19.40 -8.74
CA GLU A 161 -1.26 18.15 -8.33
C GLU A 161 -0.79 16.94 -9.17
N LEU A 162 -0.61 17.09 -10.48
CA LEU A 162 -0.18 16.00 -11.37
C LEU A 162 1.20 15.45 -10.98
N GLY A 163 2.15 16.31 -10.68
CA GLY A 163 3.49 15.91 -10.23
C GLY A 163 3.44 15.13 -8.91
N VAL A 164 2.55 15.52 -8.00
CA VAL A 164 2.32 14.79 -6.73
C VAL A 164 1.71 13.41 -7.01
N VAL A 165 0.70 13.32 -7.87
CA VAL A 165 0.06 12.04 -8.25
C VAL A 165 1.08 11.10 -8.90
N ILE A 166 1.89 11.58 -9.84
CA ILE A 166 2.94 10.78 -10.49
C ILE A 166 3.97 10.29 -9.48
N GLY A 167 4.50 11.20 -8.65
CA GLY A 167 5.50 10.88 -7.64
C GLY A 167 5.00 9.85 -6.63
N THR A 168 3.81 10.08 -6.06
CA THR A 168 3.20 9.18 -5.06
C THR A 168 2.79 7.83 -5.66
N THR A 169 2.28 7.81 -6.90
CA THR A 169 2.01 6.55 -7.63
C THR A 169 3.28 5.73 -7.78
N SER A 170 4.39 6.36 -8.22
CA SER A 170 5.67 5.66 -8.38
C SER A 170 6.20 5.05 -7.08
N MET A 171 5.89 5.67 -5.92
CA MET A 171 6.25 5.15 -4.60
C MET A 171 5.35 4.00 -4.14
N MET A 172 4.06 4.00 -4.50
CA MET A 172 3.10 2.97 -4.11
C MET A 172 3.12 1.72 -5.02
N LEU A 173 3.62 1.86 -6.25
CA LEU A 173 3.76 0.76 -7.20
C LEU A 173 4.46 -0.49 -6.63
N PRO A 174 5.68 -0.42 -6.06
CA PRO A 174 6.40 -1.62 -5.61
C PRO A 174 5.66 -2.39 -4.53
N TYR A 175 5.01 -1.68 -3.60
CA TYR A 175 4.17 -2.30 -2.57
C TYR A 175 2.96 -3.00 -3.18
N THR A 176 2.25 -2.33 -4.09
CA THR A 176 1.06 -2.88 -4.73
C THR A 176 1.38 -4.11 -5.56
N VAL A 177 2.48 -4.09 -6.31
CA VAL A 177 2.97 -5.24 -7.09
C VAL A 177 3.30 -6.41 -6.18
N LEU A 178 3.98 -6.17 -5.06
CA LEU A 178 4.35 -7.22 -4.10
C LEU A 178 3.10 -7.91 -3.51
N LEU A 179 2.10 -7.12 -3.12
CA LEU A 179 0.84 -7.63 -2.58
C LEU A 179 0.08 -8.44 -3.63
N LEU A 180 -0.09 -7.90 -4.84
CA LEU A 180 -0.82 -8.56 -5.92
C LEU A 180 -0.12 -9.84 -6.38
N TYR A 181 1.21 -9.80 -6.55
CA TYR A 181 1.98 -10.98 -6.94
C TYR A 181 1.84 -12.12 -5.93
N GLY A 182 1.86 -11.80 -4.62
CA GLY A 182 1.67 -12.79 -3.56
C GLY A 182 0.33 -13.52 -3.67
N VAL A 183 -0.76 -12.78 -3.90
CA VAL A 183 -2.11 -13.35 -4.07
C VAL A 183 -2.24 -14.11 -5.39
N MET A 184 -1.82 -13.50 -6.51
CA MET A 184 -1.95 -14.10 -7.85
C MET A 184 -1.17 -15.40 -8.00
N ARG A 185 0.03 -15.49 -7.40
CA ARG A 185 0.83 -16.72 -7.43
C ARG A 185 0.20 -17.84 -6.60
N GLY A 186 -0.63 -17.51 -5.62
CA GLY A 186 -1.38 -18.49 -4.82
C GLY A 186 -2.54 -19.15 -5.58
N VAL A 187 -2.98 -18.59 -6.71
CA VAL A 187 -4.08 -19.14 -7.51
C VAL A 187 -3.60 -20.38 -8.28
N ASP A 188 -4.26 -21.52 -8.07
CA ASP A 188 -3.93 -22.76 -8.80
C ASP A 188 -4.29 -22.62 -10.28
N ARG A 189 -3.27 -22.72 -11.14
CA ARG A 189 -3.41 -22.66 -12.59
C ARG A 189 -4.32 -23.76 -13.15
N ARG A 190 -4.49 -24.88 -12.44
CA ARG A 190 -5.41 -25.97 -12.83
C ARG A 190 -6.86 -25.50 -12.84
N LEU A 191 -7.25 -24.61 -11.92
CA LEU A 191 -8.60 -24.03 -11.90
C LEU A 191 -8.86 -23.18 -13.14
N LEU A 192 -7.86 -22.40 -13.55
CA LEU A 192 -7.94 -21.58 -14.77
C LEU A 192 -8.05 -22.44 -16.03
N ALA A 193 -7.29 -23.55 -16.09
CA ALA A 193 -7.35 -24.50 -17.20
C ALA A 193 -8.72 -25.22 -17.27
N ALA A 194 -9.27 -25.64 -16.13
CA ALA A 194 -10.59 -26.28 -16.08
C ALA A 194 -11.72 -25.32 -16.52
N ALA A 195 -11.68 -24.07 -16.07
CA ALA A 195 -12.63 -23.04 -16.52
C ALA A 195 -12.54 -22.81 -18.04
N SER A 196 -11.33 -22.77 -18.60
CA SER A 196 -11.13 -22.67 -20.05
C SER A 196 -11.70 -23.88 -20.81
N SER A 197 -11.55 -25.10 -20.28
CA SER A 197 -12.10 -26.31 -20.89
C SER A 197 -13.63 -26.36 -20.85
N MET A 198 -14.25 -25.68 -19.87
CA MET A 198 -15.71 -25.54 -19.78
C MET A 198 -16.28 -24.41 -20.68
N GLY A 199 -15.46 -23.81 -21.54
CA GLY A 199 -15.88 -22.77 -22.48
C GLY A 199 -15.87 -21.34 -21.92
N ALA A 200 -15.28 -21.12 -20.74
CA ALA A 200 -15.16 -19.76 -20.20
C ALA A 200 -14.18 -18.92 -21.03
N GLY A 201 -14.60 -17.71 -21.42
CA GLY A 201 -13.74 -16.74 -22.10
C GLY A 201 -12.66 -16.15 -21.17
N LYS A 202 -11.61 -15.55 -21.75
CA LYS A 202 -10.48 -14.97 -20.99
C LYS A 202 -10.90 -13.93 -19.95
N VAL A 203 -11.95 -13.15 -20.22
CA VAL A 203 -12.50 -12.17 -19.28
C VAL A 203 -13.27 -12.85 -18.15
N THR A 204 -13.97 -13.94 -18.45
CA THR A 204 -14.73 -14.73 -17.46
C THR A 204 -13.81 -15.52 -16.54
N ILE A 205 -12.69 -16.05 -17.04
CA ILE A 205 -11.67 -16.72 -16.23
C ILE A 205 -10.94 -15.73 -15.31
N PHE A 206 -10.89 -14.47 -15.72
CA PHE A 206 -10.20 -13.40 -15.02
C PHE A 206 -11.03 -12.75 -13.90
N ARG A 207 -12.35 -12.66 -14.10
CA ARG A 207 -13.30 -12.06 -13.14
C ARG A 207 -13.55 -12.97 -11.95
#